data_AF-A0A7S4IDZ3-F1
#
_entry.id   AF-A0A7S4IDZ3-F1
#
_cell.length_a   1.000
_cell.length_b   1.000
_cell.length_c   1.000
_cell.angle_alpha   90.00
_cell.angle_beta   90.00
_cell.angle_gamma   90.00
#
_symmetry.space_group_name_H-M   'P 1'
#
loop_
_entity.id
_entity.type
_entity.pdbx_description
1 polymer ?
#
loop_
_entity_poly.entity_id
_entity_poly.type
_entity_poly.pdbx_seq_one_letter_code
_entity_poly.pdbx_strand_id
1 'polypeptide(L)'
;QTENTKESVKRLVLNGQLEFVGGGWVMNDEASVDVHQIINQYTAGHQWILQNIGEEAIPTTGWAIDPFGHSSAMAWAHREMGFDGMVINRVHDKLKTSWNKEQKLEFAWDRPWNMGNRSCLNDSEDMNTRERWEGDGMLTH
;
A
#
# COMPACT_ATOMS: atom_id res chain seq x y z
N GLN A 1 -8.83 -23.99 -11.89
CA GLN A 1 -10.13 -23.31 -12.05
C GLN A 1 -10.59 -23.52 -13.48
N THR A 2 -11.90 -23.72 -13.71
CA THR A 2 -12.47 -23.84 -15.06
C THR A 2 -12.41 -22.48 -15.78
N GLU A 3 -12.39 -22.48 -17.12
CA GLU A 3 -12.31 -21.23 -17.90
C GLU A 3 -13.50 -20.29 -17.62
N ASN A 4 -14.72 -20.83 -17.48
CA ASN A 4 -15.90 -20.05 -17.10
C ASN A 4 -15.74 -19.32 -15.75
N THR A 5 -15.07 -19.95 -14.78
CA THR A 5 -14.82 -19.31 -13.47
C THR A 5 -13.79 -18.20 -13.61
N LYS A 6 -12.74 -18.39 -14.42
CA LYS A 6 -11.73 -17.36 -14.67
C LYS A 6 -12.34 -16.12 -15.35
N GLU A 7 -13.17 -16.32 -16.37
CA GLU A 7 -13.88 -15.22 -17.03
C GLU A 7 -14.83 -14.49 -16.09
N SER A 8 -15.53 -15.23 -15.23
CA SER A 8 -16.40 -14.63 -14.21
C SER A 8 -15.63 -13.75 -13.24
N VAL A 9 -14.44 -14.21 -12.78
CA VAL A 9 -13.57 -13.41 -11.90
C VAL A 9 -13.08 -12.15 -12.60
N LYS A 10 -12.60 -12.25 -13.86
CA LYS A 10 -12.19 -11.07 -14.63
C LYS A 10 -13.31 -10.05 -14.74
N ARG A 11 -14.54 -10.50 -15.01
CA ARG A 11 -15.70 -9.61 -15.06
C ARG A 11 -16.00 -8.95 -13.71
N LEU A 12 -15.86 -9.67 -12.60
CA LEU A 12 -16.06 -9.08 -11.26
C LEU A 12 -15.03 -7.99 -10.96
N VAL A 13 -13.78 -8.20 -11.39
CA VAL A 13 -12.71 -7.22 -11.25
C VAL A 13 -12.99 -5.98 -12.11
N LEU A 14 -13.34 -6.17 -13.39
CA LEU A 14 -13.70 -5.06 -14.29
C LEU A 14 -14.93 -4.28 -13.82
N ASN A 15 -15.87 -4.95 -13.16
CA ASN A 15 -17.04 -4.31 -12.58
C ASN A 15 -16.76 -3.61 -11.23
N GLY A 16 -15.53 -3.68 -10.71
CA GLY A 16 -15.16 -3.13 -9.40
C GLY A 16 -15.79 -3.86 -8.21
N GLN A 17 -16.33 -5.07 -8.42
CA GLN A 17 -16.91 -5.88 -7.34
C GLN A 17 -15.85 -6.67 -6.56
N LEU A 18 -14.69 -6.88 -7.19
CA LEU A 18 -13.55 -7.56 -6.62
C LEU A 18 -12.29 -6.71 -6.87
N GLU A 19 -11.65 -6.25 -5.80
CA GLU A 19 -10.40 -5.51 -5.84
C GLU A 19 -9.29 -6.34 -5.22
N PHE A 20 -8.10 -6.35 -5.84
CA PHE A 20 -6.91 -6.91 -5.23
C PHE A 20 -6.24 -5.84 -4.39
N VAL A 21 -5.97 -6.14 -3.12
CA VAL A 21 -5.27 -5.24 -2.20
C VAL A 21 -3.90 -5.80 -1.86
N GLY A 22 -2.87 -4.95 -1.88
CA GLY A 22 -1.45 -5.33 -1.77
C GLY A 22 -0.94 -6.09 -3.00
N GLY A 23 -1.55 -7.23 -3.34
CA GLY A 23 -1.16 -8.08 -4.48
C GLY A 23 0.28 -8.60 -4.41
N GLY A 24 0.89 -8.63 -3.23
CA GLY A 24 2.09 -9.41 -2.98
C GLY A 24 1.79 -10.90 -3.08
N TRP A 25 2.84 -11.69 -3.31
CA TRP A 25 2.74 -13.14 -3.23
C TRP A 25 2.26 -13.61 -1.84
N VAL A 26 2.68 -12.88 -0.80
CA VAL A 26 2.27 -13.06 0.60
C VAL A 26 2.13 -11.71 1.29
N MET A 27 1.40 -11.67 2.41
CA MET A 27 1.50 -10.57 3.37
C MET A 27 2.73 -10.83 4.24
N ASN A 28 3.84 -10.15 3.97
CA ASN A 28 5.08 -10.34 4.72
C ASN A 28 4.98 -9.72 6.12
N ASP A 29 5.65 -10.34 7.11
CA ASP A 29 5.90 -9.67 8.39
C ASP A 29 6.77 -8.43 8.14
N GLU A 30 6.62 -7.39 8.96
CA GLU A 30 7.30 -6.10 8.77
C GLU A 30 8.50 -5.90 9.72
N ALA A 31 8.69 -6.81 10.68
CA ALA A 31 9.69 -6.65 11.73
C ALA A 31 11.12 -7.02 11.33
N SER A 32 11.32 -7.93 10.36
CA SER A 32 12.66 -8.48 10.05
C SER A 32 12.83 -8.97 8.61
N VAL A 33 12.43 -8.18 7.62
CA VAL A 33 12.64 -8.50 6.20
C VAL A 33 13.53 -7.47 5.52
N ASP A 34 14.46 -7.99 4.73
CA ASP A 34 15.24 -7.21 3.79
C ASP A 34 14.32 -6.57 2.73
N VAL A 35 14.53 -5.29 2.44
CA VAL A 35 13.69 -4.52 1.52
C VAL A 35 13.68 -5.12 0.11
N HIS A 36 14.78 -5.73 -0.34
CA HIS A 36 14.81 -6.40 -1.64
C HIS A 36 13.86 -7.59 -1.69
N GLN A 37 13.72 -8.34 -0.60
CA GLN A 37 12.78 -9.46 -0.54
C GLN A 37 11.32 -8.98 -0.58
N ILE A 38 11.03 -7.85 0.06
CA ILE A 38 9.72 -7.20 0.00
C ILE A 38 9.41 -6.81 -1.46
N ILE A 39 10.32 -6.10 -2.13
CA ILE A 39 10.09 -5.65 -3.51
C ILE A 39 9.93 -6.85 -4.45
N ASN A 40 10.78 -7.87 -4.32
CA ASN A 40 10.72 -9.05 -5.18
C ASN A 40 9.39 -9.81 -5.05
N GLN A 41 8.88 -9.98 -3.83
CA GLN A 41 7.63 -10.71 -3.63
C GLN A 41 6.40 -9.91 -4.12
N TYR A 42 6.41 -8.58 -3.99
CA TYR A 42 5.38 -7.72 -4.59
C TYR A 42 5.45 -7.75 -6.11
N THR A 43 6.65 -7.64 -6.68
CA THR A 43 6.86 -7.67 -8.13
C THR A 43 6.35 -8.97 -8.74
N ALA A 44 6.65 -10.12 -8.12
CA ALA A 44 6.19 -11.42 -8.59
C ALA A 44 4.65 -11.53 -8.56
N GLY A 45 4.01 -11.05 -7.49
CA GLY A 45 2.56 -11.05 -7.36
C GLY A 45 1.88 -10.12 -8.38
N HIS A 46 2.40 -8.90 -8.54
CA HIS A 46 1.90 -7.92 -9.51
C HIS A 46 2.05 -8.40 -10.95
N GLN A 47 3.20 -9.01 -11.30
CA GLN A 47 3.40 -9.63 -12.61
C GLN A 47 2.39 -10.74 -12.89
N TRP A 48 2.08 -11.56 -11.88
CA TRP A 48 1.08 -12.60 -12.03
C TRP A 48 -0.31 -12.01 -12.29
N ILE A 49 -0.71 -10.98 -11.54
CA ILE A 49 -2.00 -10.29 -11.70
C ILE A 49 -2.12 -9.69 -13.11
N LEU A 50 -1.09 -8.97 -13.56
CA LEU A 50 -1.03 -8.34 -14.87
C LEU A 50 -1.19 -9.39 -16.00
N GLN A 51 -0.47 -10.51 -15.91
CA GLN A 51 -0.50 -11.54 -16.95
C GLN A 51 -1.80 -12.34 -16.97
N ASN A 52 -2.43 -12.58 -15.81
CA ASN A 52 -3.58 -13.48 -15.72
C ASN A 52 -4.92 -12.75 -15.74
N ILE A 53 -5.03 -11.58 -15.11
CA ILE A 53 -6.28 -10.86 -14.92
C ILE A 53 -6.37 -9.66 -15.88
N GLY A 54 -5.38 -8.77 -15.84
CA GLY A 54 -5.36 -7.53 -16.62
C GLY A 54 -4.66 -6.39 -15.87
N GLU A 55 -4.45 -5.27 -16.56
CA GLU A 55 -3.83 -4.07 -15.97
C GLU A 55 -4.79 -3.38 -14.98
N GLU A 56 -6.11 -3.48 -15.20
CA GLU A 56 -7.13 -2.90 -14.32
C GLU A 56 -7.18 -3.58 -12.94
N ALA A 57 -6.52 -4.72 -12.80
CA ALA A 57 -6.48 -5.51 -11.56
C ALA A 57 -5.25 -5.20 -10.69
N ILE A 58 -4.32 -4.35 -11.16
CA ILE A 58 -3.12 -4.01 -10.41
C ILE A 58 -3.51 -3.27 -9.12
N PRO A 59 -3.09 -3.74 -7.94
CA PRO A 59 -3.40 -3.11 -6.67
C PRO A 59 -2.78 -1.72 -6.57
N THR A 60 -3.60 -0.76 -6.18
CA THR A 60 -3.21 0.60 -5.79
C THR A 60 -3.19 0.78 -4.27
N THR A 61 -3.91 -0.06 -3.53
CA THR A 61 -4.05 0.06 -2.07
C THR A 61 -3.29 -1.05 -1.35
N GLY A 62 -2.44 -0.68 -0.39
CA GLY A 62 -1.74 -1.59 0.50
C GLY A 62 -2.65 -2.06 1.65
N TRP A 63 -2.61 -3.34 2.00
CA TRP A 63 -3.42 -3.88 3.09
C TRP A 63 -2.57 -4.75 4.02
N ALA A 64 -2.29 -4.22 5.22
CA ALA A 64 -1.40 -4.82 6.19
C ALA A 64 -2.09 -4.88 7.57
N ILE A 65 -3.00 -5.83 7.76
CA ILE A 65 -3.80 -5.94 9.00
C ILE A 65 -3.16 -6.83 10.06
N ASP A 66 -2.26 -7.74 9.66
CA ASP A 66 -1.69 -8.76 10.54
C ASP A 66 -0.18 -8.69 10.87
N PRO A 67 0.64 -7.70 10.43
CA PRO A 67 2.02 -7.60 10.89
C PRO A 67 2.16 -7.23 12.37
N PHE A 68 3.11 -7.82 13.07
CA PHE A 68 3.40 -7.47 14.47
C PHE A 68 4.28 -6.22 14.55
N GLY A 69 3.67 -5.07 14.30
CA GLY A 69 4.32 -3.77 14.25
C GLY A 69 4.60 -3.35 12.82
N HIS A 70 4.43 -2.04 12.55
CA HIS A 70 4.58 -1.49 11.22
C HIS A 70 5.88 -0.68 11.09
N SER A 71 6.55 -0.81 9.95
CA SER A 71 7.83 -0.15 9.70
C SER A 71 7.70 1.01 8.71
N SER A 72 8.36 2.14 9.01
CA SER A 72 8.49 3.26 8.06
C SER A 72 9.15 2.86 6.73
N ALA A 73 9.95 1.79 6.73
CA ALA A 73 10.53 1.24 5.52
C ALA A 73 9.47 0.62 4.60
N MET A 74 8.42 0.03 5.18
CA MET A 74 7.31 -0.57 4.43
C MET A 74 6.44 0.50 3.78
N ALA A 75 6.12 1.57 4.51
CA ALA A 75 5.41 2.72 3.97
C ALA A 75 6.20 3.36 2.80
N TRP A 76 7.52 3.52 2.95
CA TRP A 76 8.38 4.01 1.87
C TRP A 76 8.41 3.05 0.68
N ALA A 77 8.55 1.74 0.89
CA ALA A 77 8.57 0.77 -0.20
C ALA A 77 7.25 0.77 -1.00
N HIS A 78 6.09 0.84 -0.33
CA HIS A 78 4.80 0.96 -1.00
C HIS A 78 4.70 2.21 -1.86
N ARG A 79 5.21 3.35 -1.36
CA ARG A 79 5.27 4.59 -2.13
C ARG A 79 6.10 4.43 -3.41
N GLU A 80 7.29 3.82 -3.31
CA GLU A 80 8.16 3.58 -4.48
C GLU A 80 7.54 2.57 -5.46
N MET A 81 6.70 1.66 -4.97
CA MET A 81 5.94 0.71 -5.81
C MET A 81 4.70 1.33 -6.46
N GLY A 82 4.36 2.59 -6.15
CA GLY A 82 3.26 3.33 -6.77
C GLY A 82 1.90 3.16 -6.08
N PHE A 83 1.87 2.70 -4.83
CA PHE A 83 0.64 2.61 -4.04
C PHE A 83 0.13 3.98 -3.59
N ASP A 84 -1.19 4.09 -3.54
CA ASP A 84 -1.93 5.29 -3.16
C ASP A 84 -1.98 5.50 -1.66
N GLY A 85 -2.17 4.41 -0.94
CA GLY A 85 -2.33 4.42 0.50
C GLY A 85 -2.13 3.02 1.05
N MET A 86 -2.07 2.93 2.37
CA MET A 86 -2.02 1.64 3.04
C MET A 86 -2.87 1.65 4.29
N VAL A 87 -3.54 0.53 4.52
CA VAL A 87 -4.33 0.31 5.72
C VAL A 87 -3.55 -0.56 6.67
N ILE A 88 -3.40 -0.07 7.89
CA ILE A 88 -2.72 -0.75 8.99
C ILE A 88 -3.71 -0.98 10.15
N ASN A 89 -3.51 -2.04 10.92
CA ASN A 89 -4.38 -2.31 12.07
C ASN A 89 -3.62 -2.52 13.38
N ARG A 90 -2.50 -3.23 13.41
CA ARG A 90 -1.81 -3.58 14.66
C ARG A 90 -0.94 -2.43 15.18
N VAL A 91 -1.59 -1.48 15.86
CA VAL A 91 -0.95 -0.37 16.61
C VAL A 91 -1.29 -0.48 18.09
N HIS A 92 -0.33 -0.12 18.96
CA HIS A 92 -0.48 -0.19 20.42
C HIS A 92 -1.74 0.56 20.91
N ASP A 93 -2.57 -0.08 21.73
CA ASP A 93 -3.92 0.39 22.12
C ASP A 93 -3.96 1.81 22.69
N LYS A 94 -2.93 2.19 23.47
CA LYS A 94 -2.79 3.56 24.00
C LYS A 94 -2.69 4.61 22.88
N LEU A 95 -1.92 4.33 21.83
CA LEU A 95 -1.78 5.21 20.67
C LEU A 95 -3.09 5.28 19.91
N LYS A 96 -3.71 4.12 19.62
CA LYS A 96 -5.04 4.06 18.99
C LYS A 96 -6.07 4.90 19.75
N THR A 97 -6.12 4.78 21.07
CA THR A 97 -7.07 5.55 21.89
C THR A 97 -6.80 7.06 21.82
N SER A 98 -5.53 7.48 21.81
CA SER A 98 -5.17 8.91 21.67
C SER A 98 -5.54 9.42 20.28
N TRP A 99 -5.15 8.72 19.23
CA TRP A 99 -5.39 9.12 17.85
C TRP A 99 -6.86 9.09 17.46
N ASN A 100 -7.64 8.14 18.02
CA ASN A 100 -9.09 8.13 17.83
C ASN A 100 -9.75 9.37 18.47
N LYS A 101 -9.32 9.77 19.67
CA LYS A 101 -9.80 11.01 20.33
C LYS A 101 -9.40 12.26 19.55
N GLU A 102 -8.22 12.26 18.93
CA GLU A 102 -7.70 13.38 18.16
C GLU A 102 -8.12 13.38 16.69
N GLN A 103 -8.88 12.36 16.24
CA GLN A 103 -9.26 12.13 14.83
C GLN A 103 -8.04 12.12 13.88
N LYS A 104 -6.95 11.47 14.31
CA LYS A 104 -5.69 11.32 13.56
C LYS A 104 -5.41 9.87 13.18
N LEU A 105 -6.47 9.11 12.90
CA LEU A 105 -6.37 7.73 12.43
C LEU A 105 -5.97 7.66 10.95
N GLU A 106 -6.09 8.78 10.23
CA GLU A 106 -5.60 9.01 8.88
C GLU A 106 -4.42 9.98 8.96
N PHE A 107 -3.28 9.60 8.39
CA PHE A 107 -2.09 10.45 8.36
C PHE A 107 -1.17 10.14 7.18
N ALA A 108 -0.45 11.16 6.72
CA ALA A 108 0.62 11.00 5.75
C ALA A 108 1.88 10.44 6.44
N TRP A 109 2.28 9.24 6.06
CA TRP A 109 3.44 8.57 6.65
C TRP A 109 4.71 8.86 5.85
N ASP A 110 5.59 9.73 6.36
CA ASP A 110 6.91 10.01 5.78
C ASP A 110 8.07 9.74 6.76
N ARG A 111 9.28 9.62 6.23
CA ARG A 111 10.50 9.36 7.00
C ARG A 111 10.86 10.59 7.85
N PRO A 112 11.37 10.40 9.08
CA PRO A 112 11.59 11.50 10.02
C PRO A 112 12.62 12.55 9.55
N TRP A 113 13.55 12.21 8.65
CA TRP A 113 14.53 13.16 8.10
C TRP A 113 14.05 13.93 6.87
N ASN A 114 12.94 13.52 6.24
CA ASN A 114 12.31 14.28 5.16
C ASN A 114 11.49 15.48 5.68
N MET A 115 11.26 15.57 6.99
CA MET A 115 10.51 16.66 7.60
C MET A 115 11.24 18.03 7.58
N GLY A 116 12.52 18.05 7.18
CA GLY A 116 13.37 19.24 7.18
C GLY A 116 13.58 19.94 5.82
N ASN A 117 13.19 19.33 4.70
CA ASN A 117 13.51 19.86 3.36
C ASN A 117 12.27 20.24 2.54
N ARG A 118 11.35 20.98 3.19
CA ARG A 118 10.25 21.71 2.51
C ARG A 118 10.72 23.00 1.82
N SER A 119 12.03 23.24 1.76
CA SER A 119 12.64 24.28 0.95
C SER A 119 13.66 23.65 0.01
N CYS A 120 13.52 23.97 -1.28
CA CYS A 120 14.43 23.67 -2.39
C CYS A 120 14.73 22.19 -2.69
N LEU A 121 14.04 21.65 -3.72
CA LEU A 121 14.66 21.17 -4.95
C LEU A 121 13.60 21.20 -6.06
N ASN A 122 13.86 22.01 -7.08
CA ASN A 122 13.04 22.15 -8.28
C ASN A 122 13.29 20.94 -9.19
N ASP A 123 12.71 19.79 -8.89
CA ASP A 123 12.61 18.69 -9.85
C ASP A 123 11.19 18.70 -10.43
N SER A 124 11.08 19.27 -11.63
CA SER A 124 9.83 19.46 -12.37
C SER A 124 9.18 18.15 -12.83
N GLU A 125 9.88 17.03 -12.74
CA GLU A 125 9.33 15.69 -13.03
C GLU A 125 8.45 15.15 -11.90
N ASP A 126 8.63 15.67 -10.68
CA ASP A 126 7.98 15.19 -9.46
C ASP A 126 6.70 15.99 -9.14
N MET A 127 6.24 16.85 -10.07
CA MET A 127 5.00 17.62 -9.96
C MET A 127 3.78 16.83 -10.47
N ASN A 128 3.97 15.93 -11.44
CA ASN A 128 2.86 15.12 -12.00
C ASN A 128 2.46 13.95 -11.08
N THR A 129 3.36 13.50 -10.21
CA THR A 129 3.09 12.54 -9.13
C THR A 129 2.51 13.22 -7.88
N ARG A 130 2.68 14.55 -7.72
CA ARG A 130 2.27 15.30 -6.52
C ARG A 130 0.78 15.59 -6.41
N GLU A 131 0.06 15.79 -7.52
CA GLU A 131 -1.41 15.97 -7.47
C GLU A 131 -2.17 14.66 -7.19
N ARG A 132 -1.48 13.51 -7.25
CA ARG A 132 -2.09 12.19 -7.04
C ARG A 132 -2.16 11.78 -5.57
N TRP A 133 -1.33 12.37 -4.69
CA TRP A 133 -1.04 11.77 -3.38
C TRP A 133 -1.32 12.66 -2.17
N GLU A 134 -2.57 12.64 -1.73
CA GLU A 134 -2.98 12.68 -0.31
C GLU A 134 -3.10 11.22 0.19
N GLY A 135 -1.98 10.49 0.20
CA GLY A 135 -1.99 9.07 0.57
C GLY A 135 -2.28 8.86 2.06
N ASP A 136 -3.56 8.65 2.39
CA ASP A 136 -4.05 8.43 3.74
C ASP A 136 -3.62 7.05 4.26
N GLY A 137 -2.74 7.04 5.26
CA GLY A 137 -2.57 5.86 6.10
C GLY A 137 -3.79 5.72 7.00
N MET A 138 -4.77 4.90 6.64
CA MET A 138 -6.00 4.73 7.42
C MET A 138 -5.84 3.61 8.46
N LEU A 139 -6.12 3.92 9.72
CA LEU A 139 -6.26 2.94 10.80
C LEU A 139 -7.71 2.48 10.92
N THR A 140 -7.95 1.19 10.73
CA THR A 140 -9.27 0.59 10.96
C THR A 140 -9.59 0.55 12.46
N HIS A 141 -10.84 0.83 12.81
CA HIS A 141 -11.38 0.80 14.18
C HIS A 141 -11.23 -0.58 14.84
#